data_AF-A0A8J7C0J7-F1
#
_entry.id   AF-A0A8J7C0J7-F1
#
_cell.length_a   1.000
_cell.length_b   1.000
_cell.length_c   1.000
_cell.angle_alpha   90.00
_cell.angle_beta   90.00
_cell.angle_gamma   90.00
#
_symmetry.space_group_name_H-M   'P 1'
#
loop_
_entity.id
_entity.type
_entity.pdbx_description
1 polymer ?
#
loop_
_entity_poly.entity_id
_entity_poly.type
_entity_poly.pdbx_seq_one_letter_code
_entity_poly.pdbx_strand_id
1 'polypeptide(L)'
;MKQLILLDKFKKRVLAITIGLGIPLLATSFLVDIVRARIINIDNITRELEEQKEAHIDNPNFISKVVVQRGFDYDKGLDDKCISWSTNQVGSGWSQDSEDHDFFMDYYIPPNKKAIICTTPVLATALTANFDKPFLYEVSPTDYGFRVRVVIGLSEVRYLCNLLGNVNCANSILSKQVIVRYEP
;
A
#
# COMPACT_ATOMS: atom_id res chain seq x y z
N MET A 1 18.54 -50.70 17.41
CA MET A 1 18.63 -50.17 16.03
C MET A 1 17.28 -49.79 15.41
N LYS A 2 16.18 -50.54 15.62
CA LYS A 2 14.84 -50.23 15.02
C LYS A 2 14.20 -48.90 15.47
N GLN A 3 14.39 -48.47 16.73
CA GLN A 3 13.81 -47.22 17.25
C GLN A 3 14.45 -45.95 16.66
N LEU A 4 15.75 -45.99 16.36
CA LEU A 4 16.47 -44.85 15.77
C LEU A 4 15.98 -44.54 14.34
N ILE A 5 15.65 -45.59 13.58
CA ILE A 5 15.15 -45.48 12.19
C ILE A 5 13.73 -44.90 12.15
N LEU A 6 12.91 -45.22 13.16
CA LEU A 6 11.55 -44.69 13.33
C LEU A 6 11.55 -43.21 13.67
N LEU A 7 12.48 -42.77 14.54
CA LEU A 7 12.66 -41.37 14.90
C LEU A 7 13.15 -40.52 13.70
N ASP A 8 14.05 -41.07 12.89
CA ASP A 8 14.60 -40.37 11.71
C ASP A 8 13.55 -40.19 10.59
N LYS A 9 12.71 -41.21 10.35
CA LYS A 9 11.57 -41.09 9.41
C LYS A 9 10.52 -40.07 9.88
N PHE A 10 10.27 -39.99 11.19
CA PHE A 10 9.31 -39.03 11.75
C PHE A 10 9.84 -37.59 11.66
N LYS A 11 11.13 -37.37 11.98
CA LYS A 11 11.80 -36.06 11.82
C LYS A 11 11.78 -35.58 10.36
N LYS A 12 12.07 -36.46 9.40
CA LYS A 12 12.03 -36.13 7.97
C LYS A 12 10.62 -35.81 7.46
N ARG A 13 9.60 -36.50 7.95
CA ARG A 13 8.19 -36.20 7.63
C ARG A 13 7.74 -34.87 8.22
N VAL A 14 8.07 -34.60 9.49
CA VAL A 14 7.76 -33.32 10.13
C VAL A 14 8.45 -32.18 9.37
N LEU A 15 9.75 -32.30 9.07
CA LEU A 15 10.50 -31.31 8.30
C LEU A 15 9.90 -31.06 6.89
N ALA A 16 9.50 -32.13 6.18
CA ALA A 16 8.85 -32.00 4.88
C ALA A 16 7.48 -31.29 4.98
N ILE A 17 6.74 -31.48 6.08
CA ILE A 17 5.48 -30.80 6.34
C ILE A 17 5.74 -29.32 6.70
N THR A 18 6.74 -29.01 7.53
CA THR A 18 7.08 -27.61 7.85
C THR A 18 7.59 -26.84 6.65
N ILE A 19 8.35 -27.48 5.75
CA ILE A 19 8.79 -26.87 4.49
C ILE A 19 7.62 -26.76 3.50
N GLY A 20 6.81 -27.82 3.40
CA GLY A 20 5.67 -27.91 2.48
C GLY A 20 4.49 -27.00 2.83
N LEU A 21 4.28 -26.66 4.10
CA LEU A 21 3.26 -25.70 4.55
C LEU A 21 3.84 -24.31 4.88
N GLY A 22 5.08 -24.23 5.39
CA GLY A 22 5.68 -22.96 5.81
C GLY A 22 6.07 -22.05 4.65
N ILE A 23 6.59 -22.60 3.56
CA ILE A 23 6.95 -21.83 2.35
C ILE A 23 5.71 -21.25 1.66
N PRO A 24 4.60 -21.98 1.44
CA PRO A 24 3.41 -21.37 0.86
C PRO A 24 2.72 -20.38 1.81
N LEU A 25 2.73 -20.59 3.14
CA LEU A 25 2.19 -19.58 4.07
C LEU A 25 2.97 -18.26 3.99
N LEU A 26 4.30 -18.33 3.98
CA LEU A 26 5.18 -17.17 3.76
C LEU A 26 4.95 -16.54 2.38
N ALA A 27 4.72 -17.34 1.34
CA ALA A 27 4.40 -16.83 0.00
C ALA A 27 3.04 -16.12 -0.05
N THR A 28 2.02 -16.61 0.68
CA THR A 28 0.71 -15.94 0.75
C THR A 28 0.77 -14.59 1.43
N SER A 29 1.67 -14.39 2.42
CA SER A 29 1.89 -13.06 3.02
C SER A 29 2.49 -12.02 2.06
N PHE A 30 2.99 -12.42 0.88
CA PHE A 30 3.45 -11.49 -0.16
C PHE A 30 2.34 -11.08 -1.15
N LEU A 31 1.16 -11.73 -1.12
CA LEU A 31 0.21 -11.67 -2.25
C LEU A 31 -1.21 -11.22 -1.91
N VAL A 32 -1.55 -11.01 -0.64
CA VAL A 32 -2.87 -10.53 -0.26
C VAL A 32 -2.79 -9.26 0.60
N ASP A 33 -3.47 -8.22 0.13
CA ASP A 33 -3.70 -6.97 0.87
C ASP A 33 -4.72 -7.21 1.98
N ILE A 34 -4.28 -7.72 3.12
CA ILE A 34 -5.16 -8.04 4.26
C ILE A 34 -5.01 -7.05 5.42
N VAL A 35 -3.97 -6.22 5.41
CA VAL A 35 -3.70 -5.30 6.50
C VAL A 35 -4.24 -3.93 6.12
N ARG A 36 -5.26 -3.46 6.84
CA ARG A 36 -5.62 -2.04 6.80
C ARG A 36 -4.42 -1.26 7.29
N ALA A 37 -4.05 -0.25 6.53
CA ALA A 37 -3.06 0.74 6.93
C ALA A 37 -3.71 2.07 7.32
N ARG A 38 -4.89 2.39 6.77
CA ARG A 38 -5.60 3.63 7.07
C ARG A 38 -7.06 3.67 6.65
N ILE A 39 -7.87 4.47 7.35
CA ILE A 39 -9.19 4.92 6.91
C ILE A 39 -9.08 6.30 6.25
N ILE A 40 -9.68 6.44 5.07
CA ILE A 40 -9.82 7.72 4.36
C ILE A 40 -11.16 8.33 4.76
N ASN A 41 -11.12 9.36 5.62
CA ASN A 41 -12.30 10.12 6.01
C ASN A 41 -12.60 11.19 4.95
N ILE A 42 -13.49 10.86 4.01
CA ILE A 42 -13.87 11.74 2.90
C ILE A 42 -14.51 13.04 3.40
N ASP A 43 -15.30 13.01 4.48
CA ASP A 43 -15.94 14.22 5.01
C ASP A 43 -14.89 15.23 5.50
N ASN A 44 -13.89 14.75 6.24
CA ASN A 44 -12.80 15.61 6.71
C ASN A 44 -11.95 16.14 5.55
N ILE A 45 -11.63 15.28 4.57
CA ILE A 45 -10.84 15.67 3.40
C ILE A 45 -11.60 16.70 2.56
N THR A 46 -12.90 16.52 2.37
CA THR A 46 -13.73 17.44 1.59
C THR A 46 -13.71 18.83 2.22
N ARG A 47 -13.90 18.90 3.54
CA ARG A 47 -13.80 20.16 4.28
C ARG A 47 -12.43 20.83 4.11
N GLU A 48 -11.33 20.09 4.29
CA GLU A 48 -9.98 20.65 4.11
C GLU A 48 -9.73 21.13 2.68
N LEU A 49 -10.23 20.41 1.67
CA LEU A 49 -10.12 20.80 0.27
C LEU A 49 -10.94 22.07 -0.04
N GLU A 50 -12.12 22.22 0.54
CA GLU A 50 -12.96 23.41 0.43
C GLU A 50 -12.29 24.62 1.10
N GLU A 51 -11.77 24.46 2.31
CA GLU A 51 -11.02 25.50 3.02
C GLU A 51 -9.79 25.96 2.22
N GLN A 52 -9.03 25.03 1.64
CA GLN A 52 -7.89 25.37 0.79
C GLN A 52 -8.32 26.13 -0.47
N LYS A 53 -9.44 25.72 -1.08
CA LYS A 53 -9.97 26.35 -2.29
C LYS A 53 -10.45 27.76 -2.00
N GLU A 54 -11.15 27.97 -0.88
CA GLU A 54 -11.59 29.29 -0.43
C GLU A 54 -10.40 30.21 -0.11
N ALA A 55 -9.37 29.69 0.54
CA ALA A 55 -8.16 30.45 0.85
C ALA A 55 -7.35 30.86 -0.39
N HIS A 56 -7.53 30.17 -1.53
CA HIS A 56 -6.78 30.41 -2.77
C HIS A 56 -7.70 30.79 -3.94
N ILE A 57 -8.86 31.40 -3.68
CA ILE A 57 -9.82 31.87 -4.70
C ILE A 57 -9.15 32.73 -5.78
N ASP A 58 -8.12 33.50 -5.40
CA ASP A 58 -7.41 34.42 -6.30
C ASP A 58 -6.42 33.72 -7.26
N ASN A 59 -6.16 32.42 -7.07
CA ASN A 59 -5.26 31.65 -7.91
C ASN A 59 -6.03 30.61 -8.74
N PRO A 60 -6.37 30.90 -10.01
CA PRO A 60 -7.14 29.99 -10.86
C PRO A 60 -6.40 28.69 -11.21
N ASN A 61 -5.07 28.63 -11.00
CA ASN A 61 -4.26 27.44 -11.25
C ASN A 61 -4.01 26.60 -9.99
N PHE A 62 -4.57 26.99 -8.85
CA PHE A 62 -4.40 26.24 -7.60
C PHE A 62 -5.15 24.91 -7.66
N ILE A 63 -4.43 23.82 -7.38
CA ILE A 63 -5.01 22.48 -7.25
C ILE A 63 -5.02 22.15 -5.77
N SER A 64 -6.21 22.09 -5.16
CA SER A 64 -6.34 21.68 -3.77
C SER A 64 -5.97 20.21 -3.62
N LYS A 65 -5.14 19.91 -2.62
CA LYS A 65 -4.74 18.56 -2.28
C LYS A 65 -4.50 18.43 -0.79
N VAL A 66 -4.93 17.30 -0.23
CA VAL A 66 -4.63 16.95 1.16
C VAL A 66 -3.50 15.93 1.16
N VAL A 67 -2.33 16.33 1.66
CA VAL A 67 -1.18 15.43 1.83
C VAL A 67 -1.20 14.89 3.25
N VAL A 68 -1.30 13.58 3.38
CA VAL A 68 -1.37 12.93 4.67
C VAL A 68 -0.17 12.02 4.83
N GLN A 69 0.71 12.37 5.78
CA GLN A 69 2.00 11.73 5.94
C GLN A 69 2.01 10.59 6.98
N ARG A 70 1.09 10.53 7.94
CA ARG A 70 1.25 9.64 9.10
C ARG A 70 0.07 8.71 9.32
N GLY A 71 0.14 7.46 8.82
CA GLY A 71 -0.72 6.38 9.31
C GLY A 71 -0.27 5.97 10.71
N PHE A 72 -1.19 5.91 11.67
CA PHE A 72 -0.84 5.58 13.06
C PHE A 72 -0.88 4.06 13.28
N ASP A 73 -0.15 3.55 14.27
CA ASP A 73 -0.17 2.12 14.57
C ASP A 73 -1.57 1.59 14.92
N TYR A 74 -2.46 2.43 15.45
CA TYR A 74 -3.86 2.06 15.71
C TYR A 74 -4.70 1.87 14.44
N ASP A 75 -4.27 2.43 13.29
CA ASP A 75 -4.94 2.24 12.02
C ASP A 75 -4.64 0.85 11.43
N LYS A 76 -3.60 0.18 11.94
CA LYS A 76 -3.08 -1.10 11.44
C LYS A 76 -3.85 -2.28 11.99
N GLY A 77 -4.27 -3.20 11.13
CA GLY A 77 -4.91 -4.44 11.54
C GLY A 77 -5.51 -5.22 10.38
N LEU A 78 -5.89 -6.47 10.64
CA LEU A 78 -6.70 -7.21 9.67
C LEU A 78 -8.07 -6.53 9.56
N ASP A 79 -8.48 -6.22 8.33
CA ASP A 79 -9.79 -5.63 8.05
C ASP A 79 -10.39 -6.36 6.85
N ASP A 80 -11.60 -6.90 7.02
CA ASP A 80 -12.29 -7.67 6.00
C ASP A 80 -12.64 -6.83 4.77
N LYS A 81 -12.77 -5.52 4.94
CA LYS A 81 -12.94 -4.54 3.86
C LYS A 81 -11.76 -4.54 2.90
N CYS A 82 -10.55 -4.88 3.36
CA CYS A 82 -9.39 -4.97 2.46
C CYS A 82 -9.52 -6.08 1.42
N ILE A 83 -10.43 -7.04 1.67
CA ILE A 83 -10.76 -8.13 0.77
C ILE A 83 -12.09 -7.86 0.05
N SER A 84 -13.09 -7.35 0.76
CA SER A 84 -14.48 -7.30 0.28
C SER A 84 -14.86 -6.01 -0.46
N TRP A 85 -14.15 -4.90 -0.23
CA TRP A 85 -14.47 -3.62 -0.86
C TRP A 85 -13.92 -3.51 -2.29
N SER A 86 -14.60 -2.67 -3.08
CA SER A 86 -14.26 -2.40 -4.47
C SER A 86 -12.94 -1.63 -4.58
N THR A 87 -12.29 -1.74 -5.73
CA THR A 87 -11.09 -0.96 -6.06
C THR A 87 -11.16 -0.49 -7.50
N ASN A 88 -10.56 0.65 -7.78
CA ASN A 88 -10.40 1.16 -9.14
C ASN A 88 -9.02 1.83 -9.26
N GLN A 89 -8.05 1.08 -9.79
CA GLN A 89 -6.72 1.59 -10.04
C GLN A 89 -6.70 2.36 -11.36
N VAL A 90 -6.29 3.62 -11.29
CA VAL A 90 -6.22 4.54 -12.44
C VAL A 90 -4.83 4.48 -13.09
N GLY A 91 -3.78 4.27 -12.30
CA GLY A 91 -2.42 4.20 -12.82
C GLY A 91 -1.38 3.90 -11.77
N SER A 92 -0.16 3.70 -12.21
CA SER A 92 1.02 3.57 -11.35
C SER A 92 2.27 3.94 -12.12
N GLY A 93 3.31 4.39 -11.44
CA GLY A 93 4.57 4.71 -12.09
C GLY A 93 5.60 5.23 -11.12
N TRP A 94 6.69 5.73 -11.67
CA TRP A 94 7.75 6.38 -10.90
C TRP A 94 7.61 7.89 -11.04
N SER A 95 7.80 8.61 -9.94
CA SER A 95 7.96 10.06 -9.99
C SER A 95 9.13 10.42 -10.91
N GLN A 96 8.90 11.45 -11.73
CA GLN A 96 9.91 12.04 -12.62
C GLN A 96 10.73 13.12 -11.91
N ASP A 97 10.38 13.45 -10.66
CA ASP A 97 11.18 14.34 -9.84
C ASP A 97 12.57 13.74 -9.61
N SER A 98 13.61 14.55 -9.83
CA SER A 98 15.00 14.17 -9.63
C SER A 98 15.37 14.07 -8.14
N GLU A 99 14.61 14.73 -7.27
CA GLU A 99 14.82 14.71 -5.82
C GLU A 99 13.95 13.65 -5.13
N ASP A 100 12.84 13.27 -5.74
CA ASP A 100 11.90 12.26 -5.25
C ASP A 100 11.63 11.20 -6.32
N HIS A 101 12.32 10.08 -6.18
CA HIS A 101 12.23 8.92 -7.08
C HIS A 101 11.26 7.85 -6.60
N ASP A 102 10.20 8.23 -5.90
CA ASP A 102 9.27 7.27 -5.33
C ASP A 102 8.32 6.66 -6.37
N PHE A 103 7.86 5.45 -6.07
CA PHE A 103 6.84 4.76 -6.86
C PHE A 103 5.47 5.18 -6.36
N PHE A 104 4.59 5.59 -7.26
CA PHE A 104 3.22 5.98 -6.93
C PHE A 104 2.19 5.04 -7.55
N MET A 105 1.03 4.97 -6.90
CA MET A 105 -0.18 4.37 -7.41
C MET A 105 -1.34 5.32 -7.24
N ASP A 106 -2.13 5.46 -8.30
CA ASP A 106 -3.32 6.30 -8.34
C ASP A 106 -4.58 5.44 -8.34
N TYR A 107 -5.50 5.78 -7.45
CA TYR A 107 -6.79 5.13 -7.31
C TYR A 107 -7.91 6.16 -7.41
N TYR A 108 -9.07 5.74 -7.92
CA TYR A 108 -10.27 6.55 -7.95
C TYR A 108 -11.25 6.06 -6.89
N ILE A 109 -11.85 7.01 -6.17
CA ILE A 109 -12.94 6.77 -5.22
C ILE A 109 -14.19 7.50 -5.74
N PRO A 110 -15.31 6.79 -5.96
CA PRO A 110 -16.57 7.41 -6.31
C PRO A 110 -17.07 8.40 -5.23
N PRO A 111 -17.94 9.35 -5.58
CA PRO A 111 -18.39 10.35 -4.63
C PRO A 111 -19.22 9.69 -3.52
N ASN A 112 -19.15 10.24 -2.31
CA ASN A 112 -19.90 9.78 -1.13
C ASN A 112 -19.63 8.32 -0.71
N LYS A 113 -18.50 7.73 -1.12
CA LYS A 113 -18.07 6.40 -0.67
C LYS A 113 -17.02 6.53 0.41
N LYS A 114 -17.09 5.71 1.46
CA LYS A 114 -15.95 5.58 2.38
C LYS A 114 -14.85 4.77 1.70
N ALA A 115 -13.61 5.09 2.04
CA ALA A 115 -12.47 4.37 1.53
C ALA A 115 -11.45 4.06 2.62
N ILE A 116 -10.63 3.06 2.35
CA ILE A 116 -9.53 2.62 3.19
C ILE A 116 -8.32 2.35 2.32
N ILE A 117 -7.14 2.44 2.93
CA ILE A 117 -5.88 2.02 2.34
C ILE A 117 -5.47 0.72 2.99
N CYS A 118 -5.25 -0.29 2.16
CA CYS A 118 -4.83 -1.62 2.56
C CYS A 118 -3.47 -1.92 1.98
N THR A 119 -2.66 -2.67 2.72
CA THR A 119 -1.29 -3.01 2.35
C THR A 119 -1.02 -4.48 2.59
N THR A 120 0.04 -4.98 1.96
CA THR A 120 0.54 -6.31 2.26
C THR A 120 1.15 -6.35 3.68
N PRO A 121 1.14 -7.51 4.35
CA PRO A 121 1.85 -7.70 5.61
C PRO A 121 3.32 -7.28 5.57
N VAL A 122 3.99 -7.47 4.44
CA VAL A 122 5.40 -7.10 4.24
C VAL A 122 5.58 -5.60 4.28
N LEU A 123 4.78 -4.85 3.52
CA LEU A 123 4.85 -3.39 3.55
C LEU A 123 4.38 -2.84 4.91
N ALA A 124 3.32 -3.41 5.50
CA ALA A 124 2.87 -3.03 6.84
C ALA A 124 3.99 -3.22 7.90
N THR A 125 4.76 -4.31 7.80
CA THR A 125 5.91 -4.56 8.68
C THR A 125 7.01 -3.54 8.43
N ALA A 126 7.35 -3.26 7.17
CA ALA A 126 8.37 -2.27 6.81
C ALA A 126 8.00 -0.86 7.31
N LEU A 127 6.73 -0.46 7.17
CA LEU A 127 6.18 0.81 7.69
C LEU A 127 6.14 0.87 9.22
N THR A 128 6.17 -0.28 9.91
CA THR A 128 6.17 -0.33 11.38
C THR A 128 7.60 -0.40 11.93
N ALA A 129 8.52 -1.07 11.23
CA ALA A 129 9.92 -1.18 11.63
C ALA A 129 10.68 0.15 11.51
N ASN A 130 10.22 1.05 10.63
CA ASN A 130 10.81 2.37 10.44
C ASN A 130 9.78 3.46 10.80
N PHE A 131 9.67 3.74 12.11
CA PHE A 131 8.72 4.70 12.67
C PHE A 131 8.86 6.12 12.10
N ASP A 132 10.02 6.44 11.51
CA ASP A 132 10.32 7.74 10.93
C ASP A 132 9.95 7.85 9.45
N LYS A 133 9.60 6.74 8.77
CA LYS A 133 9.17 6.80 7.37
C LYS A 133 7.64 6.99 7.28
N PRO A 134 7.15 8.19 6.90
CA PRO A 134 5.74 8.46 6.73
C PRO A 134 5.13 7.62 5.59
N PHE A 135 3.94 7.06 5.83
CA PHE A 135 3.10 6.56 4.75
C PHE A 135 2.39 7.74 4.09
N LEU A 136 2.89 8.17 2.93
CA LEU A 136 2.39 9.37 2.26
C LEU A 136 1.31 9.01 1.25
N TYR A 137 0.17 9.68 1.37
CA TYR A 137 -0.83 9.71 0.32
C TYR A 137 -1.38 11.11 0.12
N GLU A 138 -1.75 11.40 -1.11
CA GLU A 138 -2.37 12.65 -1.51
C GLU A 138 -3.79 12.36 -1.98
N VAL A 139 -4.74 13.20 -1.55
CA VAL A 139 -6.12 13.15 -2.04
C VAL A 139 -6.43 14.44 -2.76
N SER A 140 -6.86 14.33 -4.01
CA SER A 140 -7.27 15.45 -4.85
C SER A 140 -8.68 15.23 -5.43
N PRO A 141 -9.47 16.30 -5.60
CA PRO A 141 -10.78 16.20 -6.20
C PRO A 141 -10.67 15.89 -7.70
N THR A 142 -11.70 15.25 -8.24
CA THR A 142 -11.93 15.02 -9.67
C THR A 142 -13.36 15.43 -10.01
N ASP A 143 -13.70 15.54 -11.29
CA ASP A 143 -15.04 15.92 -11.75
C ASP A 143 -16.16 15.02 -11.18
N TYR A 144 -15.84 13.78 -10.79
CA TYR A 144 -16.82 12.80 -10.36
C TYR A 144 -16.42 12.07 -9.06
N GLY A 145 -15.54 12.62 -8.22
CA GLY A 145 -15.10 11.93 -6.99
C GLY A 145 -13.70 12.33 -6.57
N PHE A 146 -12.91 11.40 -6.05
CA PHE A 146 -11.57 11.67 -5.55
C PHE A 146 -10.53 10.79 -6.22
N ARG A 147 -9.35 11.38 -6.48
CA ARG A 147 -8.13 10.66 -6.80
C ARG A 147 -7.29 10.53 -5.54
N VAL A 148 -6.89 9.31 -5.22
CA VAL A 148 -5.95 9.02 -4.15
C VAL A 148 -4.66 8.54 -4.75
N ARG A 149 -3.62 9.32 -4.57
CA ARG A 149 -2.25 8.97 -4.92
C ARG A 149 -1.55 8.44 -3.69
N VAL A 150 -1.17 7.17 -3.69
CA VAL A 150 -0.28 6.62 -2.67
C VAL A 150 1.15 6.69 -3.19
N VAL A 151 2.05 7.24 -2.40
CA VAL A 151 3.49 7.29 -2.70
C VAL A 151 4.21 6.31 -1.78
N ILE A 152 4.93 5.35 -2.38
CA ILE A 152 5.72 4.37 -1.66
C ILE A 152 7.17 4.84 -1.66
N GLY A 153 7.63 5.28 -0.47
CA GLY A 153 9.00 5.74 -0.15
C GLY A 153 10.09 4.68 -0.24
N LEU A 154 10.26 4.08 -1.42
CA LEU A 154 11.21 3.02 -1.73
C LEU A 154 12.14 3.40 -2.89
N SER A 155 12.60 4.66 -2.93
CA SER A 155 13.62 5.14 -3.89
C SER A 155 14.85 4.22 -4.00
N GLU A 156 15.24 3.54 -2.92
CA GLU A 156 16.31 2.53 -2.86
C GLU A 156 16.08 1.35 -3.82
N VAL A 157 14.82 0.94 -4.06
CA VAL A 157 14.47 -0.16 -4.97
C VAL A 157 14.73 0.23 -6.43
N ARG A 158 14.49 1.50 -6.79
CA ARG A 158 14.78 2.02 -8.14
C ARG A 158 16.27 1.99 -8.44
N TYR A 159 17.10 2.35 -7.46
CA TYR A 159 18.56 2.30 -7.60
C TYR A 159 19.06 0.88 -7.90
N LEU A 160 18.56 -0.11 -7.15
CA LEU A 160 18.88 -1.52 -7.39
C LEU A 160 18.38 -2.01 -8.76
N CYS A 161 17.17 -1.61 -9.17
CA CYS A 161 16.64 -1.91 -10.49
C CYS A 161 17.47 -1.27 -11.63
N ASN A 162 17.95 -0.03 -11.44
CA ASN A 162 18.82 0.64 -12.41
C ASN A 162 20.16 -0.10 -12.58
N LEU A 163 20.76 -0.60 -11.49
CA LEU A 163 21.99 -1.40 -11.54
C LEU A 163 21.80 -2.71 -12.33
N LEU A 164 20.60 -3.29 -12.28
CA LEU A 164 20.22 -4.47 -13.06
C LEU A 164 19.83 -4.13 -14.51
N GLY A 165 19.95 -2.87 -14.93
CA GLY A 165 19.62 -2.42 -16.29
C GLY A 165 18.13 -2.37 -16.61
N ASN A 166 17.25 -2.52 -15.61
CA ASN A 166 15.81 -2.50 -15.80
C ASN A 166 15.12 -1.68 -14.71
N VAL A 167 14.84 -0.42 -15.02
CA VAL A 167 14.18 0.54 -14.13
C VAL A 167 12.78 0.10 -13.66
N ASN A 168 12.16 -0.85 -14.38
CA ASN A 168 10.81 -1.36 -14.11
C ASN A 168 10.80 -2.70 -13.39
N CYS A 169 11.97 -3.22 -12.96
CA CYS A 169 12.11 -4.58 -12.46
C CYS A 169 11.23 -4.91 -11.25
N ALA A 170 10.89 -3.88 -10.46
CA ALA A 170 10.09 -4.03 -9.24
C ALA A 170 8.64 -3.55 -9.39
N ASN A 171 8.21 -3.01 -10.53
CA ASN A 171 6.89 -2.38 -10.68
C ASN A 171 5.75 -3.35 -10.31
N SER A 172 5.83 -4.60 -10.77
CA SER A 172 4.80 -5.62 -10.50
C SER A 172 4.70 -6.01 -9.03
N ILE A 173 5.81 -5.90 -8.29
CA ILE A 173 5.84 -6.17 -6.86
C ILE A 173 5.27 -4.97 -6.12
N LEU A 174 5.77 -3.77 -6.43
CA LEU A 174 5.37 -2.50 -5.81
C LEU A 174 3.90 -2.19 -6.04
N SER A 175 3.37 -2.47 -7.24
CA SER A 175 1.95 -2.25 -7.58
C SER A 175 0.98 -3.15 -6.81
N LYS A 176 1.50 -4.16 -6.11
CA LYS A 176 0.71 -5.09 -5.27
C LYS A 176 0.90 -4.83 -3.78
N GLN A 177 1.68 -3.82 -3.38
CA GLN A 177 1.98 -3.59 -1.97
C GLN A 177 0.93 -2.72 -1.27
N VAL A 178 0.20 -1.90 -2.03
CA VAL A 178 -0.87 -1.04 -1.50
C VAL A 178 -2.04 -1.05 -2.47
N ILE A 179 -3.23 -1.12 -1.92
CA ILE A 179 -4.49 -0.94 -2.62
C ILE A 179 -5.40 0.03 -1.88
N VAL A 180 -6.03 0.94 -2.61
CA VAL A 180 -7.13 1.74 -2.06
C VAL A 180 -8.43 1.02 -2.37
N ARG A 181 -9.25 0.83 -1.33
CA ARG A 181 -10.52 0.12 -1.36
C ARG A 181 -11.63 1.09 -0.97
N TYR A 182 -12.81 0.96 -1.58
CA TYR A 182 -13.97 1.80 -1.26
C TYR A 182 -15.27 1.00 -1.18
N GLU A 183 -16.23 1.54 -0.44
CA GLU A 183 -17.55 0.92 -0.24
C GLU A 183 -18.21 0.59 -1.60
N PRO A 184 -18.67 -0.66 -1.82
CA PRO A 184 -19.35 -1.05 -3.06
C PRO A 184 -20.60 -0.21 -3.31
#